data_AF-A0A7W2FMM4-F1
#
_entry.id   AF-A0A7W2FMM4-F1
#
_cell.length_a   1.000
_cell.length_b   1.000
_cell.length_c   1.000
_cell.angle_alpha   90.00
_cell.angle_beta   90.00
_cell.angle_gamma   90.00
#
_symmetry.space_group_name_H-M   'P 1'
#
loop_
_entity.id
_entity.type
_entity.pdbx_description
1 polymer ?
#
loop_
_entity_poly.entity_id
_entity_poly.type
_entity_poly.pdbx_seq_one_letter_code
_entity_poly.pdbx_strand_id
1 'polypeptide(L)'
;MSTFNTRCPSCQGLNRVPNERVSESPVCGKCQHSLFDGKPIEGTELNFAALLKSEQPVVVDFWAPWCNPCVGFAPVFEQVAQEHSGQIRFVKIDTEAQQNLASQHQIRSIPTIMAFKNGKRVDVINGALPKSQFSQWLSEAINK
;
A
#
# COMPACT_ATOMS: atom_id res chain seq x y z
N MET A 1 16.51 11.50 11.29
CA MET A 1 15.73 11.06 10.13
C MET A 1 15.31 9.62 10.38
N SER A 2 14.00 9.37 10.49
CA SER A 2 13.48 8.02 10.74
C SER A 2 13.54 7.21 9.44
N THR A 3 13.93 5.95 9.53
CA THR A 3 14.09 5.06 8.38
C THR A 3 13.34 3.78 8.62
N PHE A 4 12.83 3.17 7.55
CA PHE A 4 12.27 1.82 7.59
C PHE A 4 13.08 0.89 6.69
N ASN A 5 12.96 -0.41 6.95
CA ASN A 5 13.58 -1.42 6.12
C ASN A 5 12.54 -2.01 5.17
N THR A 6 12.90 -2.14 3.90
CA THR A 6 12.11 -2.84 2.90
C THR A 6 12.97 -3.85 2.17
N ARG A 7 12.36 -4.93 1.65
CA ARG A 7 13.05 -5.89 0.80
C ARG A 7 12.80 -5.55 -0.66
N CYS A 8 13.87 -5.53 -1.46
CA CYS A 8 13.75 -5.32 -2.89
C CYS A 8 12.87 -6.40 -3.53
N PRO A 9 11.86 -6.05 -4.33
CA PRO A 9 10.97 -7.03 -4.95
C PRO A 9 11.69 -7.91 -5.99
N SER A 10 12.81 -7.44 -6.56
CA SER A 10 13.62 -8.18 -7.54
C SER A 10 14.67 -9.10 -6.90
N CYS A 11 15.55 -8.58 -6.03
CA CYS A 11 16.68 -9.35 -5.50
C CYS A 11 16.57 -9.74 -4.01
N GLN A 12 15.46 -9.37 -3.34
CA GLN A 12 15.17 -9.61 -1.92
C GLN A 12 16.16 -8.98 -0.93
N GLY A 13 17.11 -8.17 -1.42
CA GLY A 13 18.05 -7.42 -0.60
C GLY A 13 17.35 -6.44 0.33
N LEU A 14 17.82 -6.37 1.58
CA LEU A 14 17.31 -5.44 2.58
C LEU A 14 17.83 -4.03 2.26
N ASN A 15 16.91 -3.07 2.18
CA ASN A 15 17.20 -1.67 1.91
C ASN A 15 16.64 -0.82 3.05
N ARG A 16 17.46 0.11 3.54
CA ARG A 16 17.04 1.12 4.52
C ARG A 16 16.65 2.38 3.77
N VAL A 17 15.38 2.74 3.84
CA VAL A 17 14.82 3.89 3.14
C VAL A 17 14.43 4.97 4.16
N PRO A 18 14.91 6.21 4.03
CA PRO A 18 14.42 7.33 4.82
C PRO A 18 12.92 7.55 4.55
N ASN A 19 12.13 7.75 5.60
CA ASN A 19 10.68 7.91 5.48
C ASN A 19 10.31 9.06 4.54
N GLU A 20 11.12 10.13 4.53
CA GLU A 20 10.91 11.31 3.71
C GLU A 20 11.09 11.05 2.20
N ARG A 21 11.87 10.02 1.84
CA ARG A 21 12.21 9.69 0.45
C ARG A 21 11.32 8.61 -0.15
N VAL A 22 10.30 8.16 0.58
CA VAL A 22 9.44 7.06 0.14
C VAL A 22 8.63 7.42 -1.12
N SER A 23 8.35 8.70 -1.30
CA SER A 23 7.67 9.26 -2.47
C SER A 23 8.58 9.43 -3.69
N GLU A 24 9.91 9.41 -3.52
CA GLU A 24 10.91 9.70 -4.56
C GLU A 24 11.29 8.48 -5.41
N SER A 25 10.44 7.43 -5.44
CA SER A 25 10.70 6.19 -6.19
C SER A 25 12.11 5.60 -5.96
N PRO A 26 12.48 5.29 -4.71
CA PRO A 26 13.83 4.83 -4.39
C PRO A 26 14.14 3.48 -5.03
N VAL A 27 15.42 3.30 -5.38
CA VAL A 27 15.95 2.08 -5.99
C VAL A 27 16.75 1.25 -4.98
N CYS A 28 16.82 -0.05 -5.25
CA CYS A 28 17.62 -0.99 -4.48
C CYS A 28 19.11 -0.68 -4.62
N GLY A 29 19.82 -0.48 -3.52
CA GLY A 29 21.26 -0.22 -3.55
C GLY A 29 22.09 -1.35 -4.17
N LYS A 30 21.56 -2.59 -4.20
CA LYS A 30 22.24 -3.77 -4.75
C LYS A 30 21.99 -3.98 -6.25
N CYS A 31 20.74 -3.90 -6.71
CA CYS A 31 20.39 -4.24 -8.11
C CYS A 31 19.76 -3.09 -8.90
N GLN A 32 19.64 -1.90 -8.30
CA GLN A 32 19.06 -0.69 -8.90
C GLN A 32 17.59 -0.81 -9.33
N HIS A 33 16.94 -1.94 -9.04
CA HIS A 33 15.50 -2.11 -9.26
C HIS A 33 14.70 -1.25 -8.28
N SER A 34 13.58 -0.68 -8.73
CA SER A 34 12.66 0.09 -7.90
C SER A 34 12.20 -0.70 -6.67
N LEU A 35 12.23 -0.07 -5.49
CA LEU A 35 11.88 -0.73 -4.23
C LEU A 35 10.38 -0.89 -4.02
N PHE A 36 9.57 -0.07 -4.70
CA PHE A 36 8.15 0.11 -4.44
C PHE A 36 7.28 -0.21 -5.65
N ASP A 37 7.81 -1.04 -6.53
CA ASP A 37 7.15 -1.52 -7.73
C ASP A 37 6.68 -2.96 -7.57
N GLY A 38 5.44 -3.21 -7.97
CA GLY A 38 4.86 -4.54 -8.11
C GLY A 38 4.61 -5.32 -6.82
N LYS A 39 4.84 -4.74 -5.64
CA LYS A 39 4.51 -5.34 -4.34
C LYS A 39 3.95 -4.32 -3.34
N PRO A 40 2.99 -4.72 -2.49
CA PRO A 40 2.50 -3.89 -1.39
C PRO A 40 3.62 -3.49 -0.42
N ILE A 41 3.65 -2.20 -0.09
CA ILE A 41 4.56 -1.60 0.88
C ILE A 41 3.91 -1.66 2.26
N GLU A 42 4.68 -1.91 3.30
CA GLU A 42 4.18 -1.77 4.67
C GLU A 42 4.03 -0.29 5.05
N GLY A 43 2.79 0.10 5.35
CA GLY A 43 2.44 1.41 5.86
C GLY A 43 2.51 1.43 7.40
N THR A 44 3.13 2.47 7.93
CA THR A 44 3.27 2.73 9.38
C THR A 44 2.99 4.20 9.67
N GLU A 45 2.74 4.54 10.93
CA GLU A 45 2.60 5.93 11.37
C GLU A 45 3.78 6.83 10.94
N LEU A 46 4.98 6.25 10.79
CA LEU A 46 6.19 7.00 10.44
C LEU A 46 6.31 7.31 8.94
N ASN A 47 5.76 6.48 8.05
CA ASN A 47 5.97 6.59 6.60
C ASN A 47 4.69 6.92 5.82
N PHE A 48 3.51 6.73 6.40
CA PHE A 48 2.25 6.79 5.64
C PHE A 48 1.96 8.17 5.08
N ALA A 49 2.23 9.23 5.85
CA ALA A 49 2.06 10.60 5.39
C ALA A 49 2.96 10.95 4.18
N ALA A 50 4.14 10.33 4.08
CA ALA A 50 5.03 10.49 2.92
C ALA A 50 4.57 9.62 1.74
N LEU A 51 4.09 8.40 2.00
CA LEU A 51 3.49 7.53 0.97
C LEU A 51 2.33 8.24 0.26
N LEU A 52 1.45 8.92 1.01
CA LEU A 52 0.31 9.67 0.45
C LEU A 52 0.71 10.87 -0.42
N LYS A 53 1.95 11.38 -0.32
CA LYS A 53 2.48 12.47 -1.16
C LYS A 53 3.08 11.97 -2.48
N SER A 54 2.99 10.67 -2.75
CA SER A 54 3.36 10.06 -4.03
C SER A 54 2.69 10.76 -5.21
N GLU A 55 3.41 10.88 -6.33
CA GLU A 55 2.83 11.31 -7.61
C GLU A 55 1.85 10.25 -8.14
N GLN A 56 2.17 8.96 -7.96
CA GLN A 56 1.24 7.88 -8.25
C GLN A 56 0.09 7.86 -7.23
N PRO A 57 -1.16 7.54 -7.65
CA PRO A 57 -2.23 7.18 -6.75
C PRO A 57 -1.80 6.07 -5.78
N VAL A 58 -2.35 6.12 -4.56
CA VAL A 58 -2.02 5.17 -3.49
C VAL A 58 -3.27 4.38 -3.11
N VAL A 59 -3.18 3.06 -3.10
CA VAL A 59 -4.23 2.17 -2.63
C VAL A 59 -3.77 1.49 -1.36
N VAL A 60 -4.62 1.50 -0.35
CA VAL A 60 -4.26 1.08 1.01
C VAL A 60 -5.20 -0.02 1.46
N ASP A 61 -4.66 -1.18 1.80
CA ASP A 61 -5.37 -2.27 2.47
C ASP A 61 -5.14 -2.21 3.99
N PHE A 62 -6.19 -1.88 4.74
CA PHE A 62 -6.20 -1.97 6.19
C PHE A 62 -6.63 -3.38 6.60
N TRP A 63 -5.72 -4.15 7.20
CA TRP A 63 -5.86 -5.59 7.43
C TRP A 63 -5.37 -5.99 8.84
N ALA A 64 -5.59 -7.25 9.21
CA ALA A 64 -4.99 -7.86 10.40
C ALA A 64 -4.70 -9.36 10.16
N PRO A 65 -3.72 -9.96 10.85
CA PRO A 65 -3.30 -11.35 10.61
C PRO A 65 -4.35 -12.41 11.01
N TRP A 66 -5.23 -12.08 11.95
CA TRP A 66 -6.31 -12.98 12.41
C TRP A 66 -7.58 -12.88 11.54
N CYS A 67 -7.62 -11.95 10.58
CA CYS A 67 -8.77 -11.73 9.72
C CYS A 67 -8.72 -12.65 8.50
N ASN A 68 -9.50 -13.73 8.52
CA ASN A 68 -9.56 -14.69 7.39
C ASN A 68 -9.90 -14.03 6.04
N PRO A 69 -10.88 -13.10 5.92
CA PRO A 69 -11.11 -12.40 4.66
C PRO A 69 -9.90 -11.59 4.18
N CYS A 70 -9.13 -11.00 5.11
CA CYS A 70 -7.92 -10.26 4.79
C CYS A 70 -6.82 -11.18 4.25
N VAL A 71 -6.61 -12.34 4.89
CA VAL A 71 -5.65 -13.35 4.42
C VAL A 71 -6.02 -13.87 3.03
N GLY A 72 -7.32 -14.08 2.76
CA GLY A 72 -7.81 -14.48 1.45
C GLY A 72 -7.67 -13.38 0.38
N PHE A 73 -7.72 -12.11 0.77
CA PHE A 73 -7.59 -10.96 -0.13
C PHE A 73 -6.14 -10.61 -0.46
N ALA A 74 -5.19 -10.86 0.44
CA ALA A 74 -3.77 -10.56 0.26
C ALA A 74 -3.18 -11.01 -1.10
N PRO A 75 -3.40 -12.25 -1.61
CA PRO A 75 -2.88 -12.64 -2.92
C PRO A 75 -3.51 -11.87 -4.08
N VAL A 76 -4.78 -11.48 -3.97
CA VAL A 76 -5.46 -10.64 -4.96
C VAL A 76 -4.84 -9.25 -4.97
N PHE A 77 -4.63 -8.67 -3.79
CA PHE A 77 -4.01 -7.36 -3.63
C PHE A 77 -2.59 -7.33 -4.20
N GLU A 78 -1.78 -8.36 -3.92
CA GLU A 78 -0.43 -8.51 -4.48
C GLU A 78 -0.43 -8.69 -5.99
N GLN A 79 -1.33 -9.50 -6.55
CA GLN A 79 -1.41 -9.71 -7.99
C GLN A 79 -1.77 -8.42 -8.74
N VAL A 80 -2.76 -7.66 -8.25
CA VAL A 80 -3.16 -6.38 -8.85
C VAL A 80 -2.06 -5.34 -8.65
N ALA A 81 -1.34 -5.36 -7.52
CA ALA A 81 -0.16 -4.51 -7.34
C ALA A 81 0.92 -4.74 -8.40
N GLN A 82 1.14 -6.00 -8.78
CA GLN A 82 2.08 -6.36 -9.84
C GLN A 82 1.63 -5.85 -11.22
N GLU A 83 0.34 -5.95 -11.52
CA GLU A 83 -0.24 -5.51 -12.80
C GLU A 83 -0.20 -3.98 -12.99
N HIS A 84 -0.23 -3.23 -11.88
CA HIS A 84 -0.17 -1.76 -11.87
C HIS A 84 1.19 -1.21 -11.44
N SER A 85 2.26 -2.01 -11.55
CA SER A 85 3.62 -1.58 -11.24
C SER A 85 3.99 -0.26 -11.95
N GLY A 86 4.58 0.69 -11.22
CA GLY A 86 4.92 2.02 -11.70
C GLY A 86 3.74 2.99 -11.87
N GLN A 87 2.49 2.50 -11.90
CA GLN A 87 1.29 3.32 -12.11
C GLN A 87 0.56 3.65 -10.80
N ILE A 88 0.46 2.68 -9.90
CA ILE A 88 -0.27 2.80 -8.63
C ILE A 88 0.59 2.20 -7.52
N ARG A 89 0.64 2.89 -6.39
CA ARG A 89 1.36 2.42 -5.20
C ARG A 89 0.42 1.66 -4.28
N PHE A 90 0.76 0.41 -3.97
CA PHE A 90 -0.01 -0.43 -3.07
C PHE A 90 0.63 -0.41 -1.68
N VAL A 91 -0.20 -0.21 -0.66
CA VAL A 91 0.22 -0.13 0.74
C VAL A 91 -0.66 -1.07 1.54
N LYS A 92 -0.09 -1.78 2.50
CA LYS A 92 -0.84 -2.55 3.50
C LYS A 92 -0.51 -2.04 4.89
N ILE A 93 -1.54 -1.88 5.72
CA ILE A 93 -1.42 -1.41 7.11
C ILE A 93 -2.04 -2.47 8.01
N ASP A 94 -1.22 -3.05 8.88
CA ASP A 94 -1.72 -3.91 9.95
C ASP A 94 -2.35 -3.02 11.04
N THR A 95 -3.67 -3.14 11.21
CA THR A 95 -4.44 -2.32 12.15
C THR A 95 -4.16 -2.67 13.62
N GLU A 96 -3.68 -3.88 13.91
CA GLU A 96 -3.26 -4.27 15.26
C GLU A 96 -1.95 -3.58 15.63
N ALA A 97 -1.03 -3.49 14.66
CA ALA A 97 0.27 -2.85 14.86
C ALA A 97 0.20 -1.31 14.80
N GLN A 98 -0.76 -0.75 14.05
CA GLN A 98 -0.87 0.69 13.78
C GLN A 98 -2.23 1.25 14.24
N GLN A 99 -2.54 1.09 15.53
CA GLN A 99 -3.86 1.43 16.11
C GLN A 99 -4.24 2.90 15.98
N ASN A 100 -3.29 3.84 16.13
CA ASN A 100 -3.60 5.26 15.95
C ASN A 100 -3.92 5.57 14.49
N LEU A 101 -3.17 4.96 13.56
CA LEU A 101 -3.42 5.12 12.13
C LEU A 101 -4.79 4.57 11.73
N ALA A 102 -5.16 3.39 12.23
CA ALA A 102 -6.49 2.82 12.04
C ALA A 102 -7.59 3.73 12.61
N SER A 103 -7.36 4.33 13.79
CA SER A 103 -8.30 5.26 14.43
C SER A 103 -8.46 6.57 13.63
N GLN A 104 -7.36 7.14 13.16
CA GLN A 104 -7.33 8.36 12.34
C GLN A 104 -8.12 8.17 11.03
N HIS A 105 -8.00 6.99 10.41
CA HIS A 105 -8.75 6.63 9.21
C HIS A 105 -10.15 6.06 9.48
N GLN A 106 -10.58 6.05 10.76
CA GLN A 106 -11.90 5.59 11.19
C GLN A 106 -12.21 4.16 10.71
N ILE A 107 -11.23 3.27 10.78
CA ILE A 107 -11.40 1.86 10.38
C ILE A 107 -12.37 1.18 11.35
N ARG A 108 -13.51 0.71 10.84
CA ARG A 108 -14.58 0.04 11.61
C ARG A 108 -14.74 -1.44 11.27
N SER A 109 -14.15 -1.87 10.16
CA SER A 109 -14.18 -3.24 9.64
C SER A 109 -12.90 -3.50 8.87
N ILE A 110 -12.49 -4.76 8.77
CA ILE A 110 -11.35 -5.17 7.95
C ILE A 110 -11.72 -6.39 7.07
N PRO A 111 -11.16 -6.51 5.85
CA PRO A 111 -10.29 -5.52 5.23
C PRO A 111 -11.08 -4.26 4.82
N THR A 112 -10.46 -3.09 4.91
CA THR A 112 -10.99 -1.85 4.33
C THR A 112 -9.98 -1.34 3.34
N ILE A 113 -10.40 -1.09 2.10
CA ILE A 113 -9.51 -0.60 1.05
C ILE A 113 -9.83 0.86 0.77
N MET A 114 -8.81 1.71 0.77
CA MET A 114 -8.94 3.13 0.46
C MET A 114 -8.06 3.51 -0.72
N ALA A 115 -8.61 4.28 -1.65
CA ALA A 115 -7.86 4.89 -2.73
C ALA A 115 -7.59 6.36 -2.42
N PHE A 116 -6.36 6.80 -2.66
CA PHE A 116 -5.89 8.16 -2.47
C PHE A 116 -5.26 8.70 -3.75
N LYS A 117 -5.51 9.97 -4.04
CA LYS A 117 -4.91 10.72 -5.16
C LYS A 117 -4.55 12.11 -4.66
N ASN A 118 -3.32 12.56 -4.92
CA ASN A 118 -2.79 13.84 -4.44
C ASN A 118 -2.99 14.03 -2.92
N GLY A 119 -2.73 12.97 -2.14
CA GLY A 119 -2.90 12.96 -0.68
C GLY A 119 -4.34 12.98 -0.16
N LYS A 120 -5.35 12.96 -1.03
CA LYS A 120 -6.77 12.97 -0.63
C LYS A 120 -7.41 11.61 -0.90
N ARG A 121 -8.25 11.15 0.02
CA ARG A 121 -9.07 9.95 -0.19
C ARG A 121 -10.10 10.23 -1.29
N VAL A 122 -10.08 9.43 -2.36
CA VAL A 122 -11.02 9.53 -3.49
C VAL A 122 -12.09 8.46 -3.46
N ASP A 123 -11.81 7.31 -2.85
CA ASP A 123 -12.78 6.22 -2.74
C ASP A 123 -12.45 5.28 -1.58
N VAL A 124 -13.44 4.50 -1.14
CA VAL A 124 -13.32 3.49 -0.09
C VAL A 124 -14.27 2.32 -0.33
N ILE A 125 -13.78 1.10 -0.12
CA ILE A 125 -14.59 -0.12 -0.09
C ILE A 125 -14.34 -0.86 1.22
N ASN A 126 -15.39 -1.48 1.75
CA ASN A 126 -15.31 -2.32 2.92
C ASN A 126 -15.47 -3.78 2.48
N GLY A 127 -14.55 -4.63 2.90
CA GLY A 127 -14.53 -6.05 2.59
C GLY A 127 -13.60 -6.44 1.44
N ALA A 128 -13.34 -7.74 1.36
CA ALA A 128 -12.55 -8.35 0.31
C ALA A 128 -13.36 -8.46 -0.98
N LEU A 129 -12.73 -8.19 -2.12
CA LEU A 129 -13.33 -8.37 -3.43
C LEU A 129 -12.57 -9.43 -4.25
N PRO A 130 -13.26 -10.19 -5.12
CA PRO A 130 -12.60 -10.95 -6.17
C PRO A 130 -11.78 -10.02 -7.08
N LYS A 131 -10.70 -10.54 -7.66
CA LYS A 131 -9.77 -9.77 -8.48
C LYS A 131 -10.44 -8.88 -9.54
N SER A 132 -11.38 -9.42 -10.31
CA SER A 132 -12.06 -8.68 -11.39
C SER A 132 -12.80 -7.45 -10.86
N GLN A 133 -13.52 -7.60 -9.75
CA GLN A 133 -14.25 -6.50 -9.12
C GLN A 133 -13.28 -5.48 -8.49
N PHE A 134 -12.19 -5.96 -7.88
CA PHE A 134 -11.17 -5.08 -7.32
C PHE A 134 -10.48 -4.24 -8.41
N SER A 135 -10.09 -4.84 -9.53
CA SER A 135 -9.50 -4.14 -10.67
C SER A 135 -10.45 -3.14 -11.31
N GLN A 136 -11.74 -3.48 -11.40
CA GLN A 136 -12.76 -2.55 -11.90
C GLN A 136 -12.90 -1.34 -10.97
N TRP A 137 -13.13 -1.58 -9.67
CA TRP A 137 -13.25 -0.51 -8.69
C TRP A 137 -12.01 0.39 -8.69
N LEU A 138 -10.82 -0.22 -8.76
CA LEU A 138 -9.57 0.53 -8.77
C LEU A 138 -9.48 1.46 -9.98
N SER A 139 -9.84 0.97 -11.17
CA SER A 139 -9.86 1.76 -12.39
C SER A 139 -10.84 2.93 -12.30
N GLU A 140 -12.01 2.73 -11.68
CA GLU A 140 -12.98 3.80 -11.46
C GLU A 140 -12.49 4.83 -10.43
N ALA A 141 -11.91 4.36 -9.32
CA ALA A 141 -11.44 5.20 -8.23
C ALA A 141 -10.30 6.14 -8.64
N ILE A 142 -9.32 5.67 -9.42
CA ILE A 142 -8.15 6.48 -9.82
C ILE A 142 -8.47 7.52 -10.90
N ASN A 143 -9.56 7.33 -11.65
CA ASN A 143 -10.00 8.24 -12.71
C ASN A 143 -10.88 9.39 -12.21
N LYS A 144 -11.25 9.40 -10.93
CA LYS A 144 -11.88 10.55 -10.25
C LYS A 144 -10.87 11.69 -10.05
#